data_AF-A0A522FEG2-F1
#
_entry.id   AF-A0A522FEG2-F1
#
_cell.length_a   1.000
_cell.length_b   1.000
_cell.length_c   1.000
_cell.angle_alpha   90.00
_cell.angle_beta   90.00
_cell.angle_gamma   90.00
#
_symmetry.space_group_name_H-M   'P 1'
#
loop_
_entity.id
_entity.type
_entity.pdbx_description
1 polymer ?
#
loop_
_entity_poly.entity_id
_entity_poly.type
_entity_poly.pdbx_seq_one_letter_code
_entity_poly.pdbx_strand_id
1 'polypeptide(L)' 'GETEDTFIADLAVATGCGQIKTGSLCRTDRIAKYNQLLRISELADLPYAGKMLKFK' A
#
# COMPACT_ATOMS: atom_id res chain seq x y z
N GLY A 1 -9.35 15.67 -1.96
CA GLY A 1 -9.23 15.27 -3.36
C GLY A 1 -7.95 14.50 -3.46
N GLU A 2 -8.04 13.22 -3.76
CA GLU A 2 -6.88 12.36 -3.98
C GLU A 2 -6.49 12.45 -5.45
N THR A 3 -5.22 12.23 -5.75
CA THR A 3 -4.70 12.12 -7.11
C THR A 3 -4.37 10.65 -7.42
N GLU A 4 -4.10 10.35 -8.68
CA GLU A 4 -3.62 9.02 -9.10
C GLU A 4 -2.15 8.75 -8.70
N ASP A 5 -1.51 9.71 -8.03
CA ASP A 5 -0.18 9.55 -7.47
C ASP A 5 -0.15 8.39 -6.45
N THR A 6 0.86 7.53 -6.59
CA THR A 6 1.01 6.31 -5.79
C THR A 6 2.12 6.37 -4.77
N PHE A 7 2.74 7.54 -4.54
CA PHE A 7 3.91 7.71 -3.67
C PHE A 7 3.73 7.11 -2.28
N ILE A 8 2.52 7.22 -1.71
CA ILE A 8 2.23 6.67 -0.39
C ILE A 8 2.26 5.14 -0.33
N ALA A 9 2.05 4.45 -1.45
CA ALA A 9 2.18 2.98 -1.55
C ALA A 9 3.64 2.57 -1.46
N ASP A 10 4.51 3.20 -2.25
CA ASP A 10 5.95 2.95 -2.24
C ASP A 10 6.56 3.33 -0.87
N LEU A 11 6.15 4.46 -0.30
CA LEU A 11 6.58 4.91 1.03
C LEU A 11 6.19 3.91 2.13
N ALA A 12 4.97 3.37 2.10
CA ALA A 12 4.50 2.41 3.11
C ALA A 12 5.31 1.11 3.08
N VAL A 13 5.65 0.61 1.88
CA VAL A 13 6.49 -0.58 1.74
C VAL A 13 7.92 -0.29 2.17
N ALA A 14 8.51 0.82 1.72
CA ALA A 14 9.89 1.19 2.04
C ALA A 14 10.13 1.44 3.54
N THR A 15 9.15 2.03 4.23
CA THR A 15 9.24 2.28 5.68
C THR A 15 8.88 1.05 6.52
N GLY A 16 8.33 -0.01 5.91
CA GLY A 16 7.91 -1.21 6.62
C GLY A 16 6.82 -0.95 7.67
N CYS A 17 6.00 0.09 7.51
CA CYS A 17 4.97 0.46 8.49
C CYS A 17 3.87 -0.62 8.65
N GLY A 18 3.75 -1.53 7.67
CA GLY A 18 2.85 -2.68 7.69
C GLY A 18 1.36 -2.36 7.50
N GLN A 19 0.94 -1.10 7.58
CA GLN A 19 -0.43 -0.66 7.32
C GLN A 19 -0.46 0.57 6.43
N ILE A 20 -1.39 0.57 5.48
CA ILE A 20 -1.67 1.71 4.61
C ILE A 20 -3.17 1.92 4.53
N LYS A 21 -3.60 3.17 4.62
CA LYS A 21 -5.00 3.57 4.42
C LYS A 21 -5.07 4.55 3.26
N THR A 22 -5.60 4.07 2.13
CA THR A 22 -5.71 4.86 0.89
C THR A 22 -7.16 4.99 0.38
N GLY A 23 -8.14 4.68 1.24
CA GLY A 23 -9.57 4.86 0.97
C GLY A 23 -10.30 3.57 0.60
N SER A 24 -11.50 3.68 0.00
CA SER A 24 -12.31 2.53 -0.42
C SER A 24 -11.84 1.99 -1.78
N LEU A 25 -12.27 0.78 -2.15
CA LEU A 25 -11.99 0.10 -3.42
C LEU A 25 -12.79 0.67 -4.59
N CYS A 26 -13.00 1.98 -4.62
CA CYS A 26 -13.74 2.68 -5.65
C CYS A 26 -13.06 4.01 -5.98
N ARG A 27 -13.19 4.43 -7.24
CA ARG A 27 -12.50 5.56 -7.88
C ARG A 27 -11.01 5.31 -8.15
N THR A 28 -10.57 5.79 -9.30
CA THR A 28 -9.25 5.50 -9.87
C THR A 28 -8.12 6.03 -9.01
N ASP A 29 -8.28 7.20 -8.39
CA ASP A 29 -7.29 7.83 -7.49
C ASP A 29 -6.88 6.93 -6.31
N ARG A 30 -7.77 6.02 -5.87
CA ARG A 30 -7.52 5.08 -4.77
C ARG A 30 -7.01 3.75 -5.28
N ILE A 31 -7.64 3.26 -6.34
CA ILE A 31 -7.28 2.00 -6.99
C ILE A 31 -5.84 2.06 -7.51
N ALA A 32 -5.36 3.23 -7.96
CA ALA A 32 -3.97 3.43 -8.38
C ALA A 32 -2.96 3.00 -7.29
N LYS A 33 -3.17 3.37 -6.01
CA LYS A 33 -2.31 2.95 -4.90
C LYS A 33 -2.36 1.44 -4.66
N TYR A 34 -3.55 0.83 -4.70
CA TYR A 34 -3.69 -0.62 -4.54
C TYR A 34 -2.99 -1.39 -5.67
N ASN A 35 -3.14 -0.93 -6.90
CA ASN A 35 -2.46 -1.52 -8.06
C ASN A 35 -0.95 -1.38 -7.96
N GLN A 36 -0.45 -0.29 -7.39
CA GLN A 36 0.98 -0.13 -7.13
C GLN A 36 1.49 -1.15 -6.11
N LEU A 37 0.75 -1.40 -5.02
CA LEU A 37 1.11 -2.45 -4.06
C LEU A 37 1.16 -3.83 -4.71
N LEU A 38 0.22 -4.14 -5.61
CA LEU A 38 0.25 -5.39 -6.38
C LEU A 38 1.50 -5.49 -7.26
N ARG A 39 1.85 -4.44 -8.01
CA ARG A 39 3.09 -4.41 -8.82
C ARG A 39 4.34 -4.60 -7.97
N ILE A 40 4.42 -3.94 -6.82
CA ILE A 40 5.55 -4.12 -5.89
C ILE A 40 5.61 -5.57 -5.40
N SER A 41 4.47 -6.18 -5.08
CA SER A 41 4.42 -7.58 -4.63
C SER A 41 4.82 -8.59 -5.72
N GLU A 42 4.63 -8.26 -6.99
CA GLU A 42 5.08 -9.10 -8.12
C GLU A 42 6.60 -9.03 -8.32
N LEU A 43 7.24 -7.91 -7.94
CA LEU A 43 8.68 -7.67 -8.14
C LEU A 43 9.53 -7.98 -6.90
N ALA A 44 8.94 -7.95 -5.70
CA ALA A 44 9.64 -8.07 -4.44
C ALA A 44 9.09 -9.23 -3.60
N ASP A 45 9.98 -10.12 -3.16
CA ASP A 45 9.65 -11.23 -2.24
C ASP A 45 9.60 -10.71 -0.78
N LEU A 46 8.54 -9.97 -0.46
CA LEU A 46 8.33 -9.36 0.85
C LEU A 46 7.19 -10.04 1.61
N PRO A 47 7.31 -10.22 2.94
CA PRO A 47 6.26 -10.82 3.75
C PRO A 47 5.05 -9.87 3.90
N TYR A 48 3.85 -10.45 3.89
CA TYR A 48 2.64 -9.72 4.26
C TYR A 48 2.56 -9.51 5.78
N ALA A 49 2.37 -8.26 6.22
CA ALA A 49 2.41 -7.89 7.64
C ALA A 49 1.34 -8.60 8.50
N GLY A 50 0.16 -8.89 7.95
CA GLY A 50 -0.90 -9.65 8.63
C GLY A 50 -1.22 -9.16 10.06
N LYS A 51 -1.40 -10.11 10.99
CA LYS A 51 -1.62 -9.82 12.42
C LYS A 51 -0.32 -9.55 13.20
N MET A 52 0.83 -9.51 12.52
CA MET A 52 2.13 -9.34 13.17
C MET A 52 2.37 -7.90 13.65
N LEU A 53 1.57 -6.94 13.15
CA LEU A 53 1.53 -5.58 13.66
C LEU A 53 1.02 -5.55 15.10
N LYS A 54 1.96 -5.58 16.03
CA LYS A 54 1.69 -5.36 17.45
C LYS A 54 1.79 -3.87 17.71
N PHE A 55 0.64 -3.19 17.77
CA PHE A 55 0.55 -1.92 18.48
C PHE A 55 0.72 -2.25 19.96
N LYS A 56 1.89 -1.93 20.51
CA LYS A 56 2.12 -1.98 21.96
C LYS A 56 1.35 -0.85 22.64
#